data_AF-A0A941VW72-F1
#
_entry.id   AF-A0A941VW72-F1
#
_cell.length_a   1.000
_cell.length_b   1.000
_cell.length_c   1.000
_cell.angle_alpha   90.00
_cell.angle_beta   90.00
_cell.angle_gamma   90.00
#
_symmetry.space_group_name_H-M   'P 1'
#
loop_
_entity.id
_entity.type
_entity.pdbx_description
1 polymer ?
#
loop_
_entity_poly.entity_id
_entity_poly.type
_entity_poly.pdbx_seq_one_letter_code
_entity_poly.pdbx_strand_id
1 'polypeptide(L)'
;MPEFALPLIAGFLVGLVVMGLAIGITLRLRRRTAAAILDTARSESQSLLADARREAETIRNSSVVEGKMEALRLREELEGELKRRRDEVDRTARRAEESERNLQRRSEQLDRREKDLSAKERALAEEDGRLKERSDEIGALVREQRTRLERVAGLTAEDARRELLQR
;
A
#
# COMPACT_ATOMS: atom_id res chain seq x y z
N MET A 1 69.97 77.24 67.53
CA MET A 1 69.66 75.81 67.33
C MET A 1 68.15 75.48 67.19
N PRO A 2 67.15 76.18 67.80
CA PRO A 2 65.74 75.79 67.66
C PRO A 2 65.05 76.25 66.36
N GLU A 3 65.58 77.24 65.63
CA GLU A 3 64.90 77.83 64.45
C GLU A 3 64.88 76.91 63.21
N PHE A 4 65.80 75.94 63.10
CA PHE A 4 65.86 75.01 61.96
C PHE A 4 64.98 73.75 62.13
N ALA A 5 64.47 73.47 63.34
CA ALA A 5 63.70 72.26 63.61
C ALA A 5 62.22 72.37 63.17
N LEU A 6 61.61 73.55 63.32
CA LEU A 6 60.22 73.82 62.93
C LEU A 6 59.91 73.62 61.43
N PRO A 7 60.70 74.15 60.48
CA PRO A 7 60.42 73.93 59.05
C PRO A 7 60.61 72.47 58.62
N LEU A 8 61.50 71.73 59.28
CA LEU A 8 61.80 70.33 58.98
C LEU A 8 60.65 69.41 59.43
N ILE A 9 60.07 69.68 60.61
CA ILE A 9 58.87 69.00 61.11
C ILE A 9 57.64 69.34 60.25
N ALA A 10 57.48 70.60 59.84
CA ALA A 10 56.40 71.02 58.95
C ALA A 10 56.48 70.34 57.57
N GLY A 11 57.67 70.26 56.98
CA GLY A 11 57.90 69.55 55.71
C GLY A 11 57.60 68.05 55.81
N PHE A 12 57.97 67.41 56.93
CA PHE A 12 57.65 66.01 57.18
C PHE A 12 56.13 65.76 57.30
N LEU A 13 55.41 66.63 58.03
CA LEU A 13 53.95 66.56 58.15
C LEU A 13 53.25 66.73 56.80
N VAL A 14 53.68 67.69 55.99
CA VAL A 14 53.15 67.88 54.62
C VAL A 14 53.43 66.66 53.75
N GLY A 15 54.63 66.08 53.85
CA GLY A 15 54.99 64.83 53.16
C GLY A 15 54.07 63.66 53.51
N LEU A 16 53.74 63.49 54.80
CA LEU A 16 52.80 62.45 55.25
C LEU A 16 51.37 62.68 54.73
N VAL A 17 50.90 63.93 54.69
CA VAL A 17 49.59 64.28 54.16
C VAL A 17 49.51 63.99 52.66
N VAL A 18 50.53 64.38 51.89
CA VAL A 18 50.61 64.11 50.44
C VAL A 18 50.69 62.60 50.17
N MET A 19 51.48 61.87 50.95
CA MET A 19 51.57 60.41 50.85
C MET A 19 50.21 59.75 51.14
N GLY A 20 49.51 60.18 52.19
CA GLY A 20 48.17 59.70 52.53
C GLY A 20 47.14 59.98 51.44
N LEU A 21 47.18 61.18 50.83
CA LEU A 21 46.34 61.55 49.69
C LEU A 21 46.65 60.69 48.45
N ALA A 22 47.93 60.49 48.12
CA ALA A 22 48.35 59.67 46.99
C ALA A 22 47.91 58.20 47.15
N ILE A 23 48.06 57.63 48.35
CA ILE A 23 47.58 56.28 48.69
C ILE A 23 46.04 56.24 48.61
N GLY A 24 45.35 57.25 49.15
CA GLY A 24 43.90 57.33 49.11
C GLY A 24 43.33 57.36 47.69
N ILE A 25 43.94 58.17 46.81
CA ILE A 25 43.55 58.29 45.40
C ILE A 25 43.81 56.98 44.65
N THR A 26 45.00 56.38 44.81
CA THR A 26 45.33 55.11 44.14
C THR A 26 44.43 53.96 44.58
N LEU A 27 44.12 53.84 45.88
CA LEU A 27 43.17 52.83 46.38
C LEU A 27 41.75 53.08 45.84
N ARG A 28 41.30 54.34 45.76
CA ARG A 28 39.98 54.70 45.21
C ARG A 28 39.88 54.37 43.72
N LEU A 29 40.90 54.67 42.93
CA LEU A 29 40.96 54.33 41.51
C LEU A 29 40.95 52.81 41.31
N ARG A 30 41.77 52.06 42.05
CA ARG A 30 41.79 50.59 42.01
C ARG A 30 40.44 49.98 42.37
N ARG A 31 39.75 50.50 43.39
CA ARG A 31 38.40 50.05 43.76
C ARG A 31 37.38 50.35 42.67
N ARG A 32 37.46 51.53 42.02
CA ARG A 32 36.56 51.90 40.92
C ARG A 32 36.78 51.04 39.68
N THR A 33 38.02 50.77 39.29
CA THR A 33 38.30 49.90 38.14
C THR A 33 37.87 48.47 38.42
N ALA A 34 38.14 47.93 39.62
CA ALA A 34 37.67 46.61 40.01
C ALA A 34 36.13 46.52 40.02
N ALA A 35 35.44 47.55 40.53
CA ALA A 35 33.98 47.61 40.52
C ALA A 35 33.42 47.70 39.10
N ALA A 36 34.03 48.51 38.22
CA ALA A 36 33.62 48.63 36.82
C ALA A 36 33.81 47.31 36.06
N ILE A 37 34.95 46.63 36.23
CA ILE A 37 35.20 45.31 35.62
C ILE A 37 34.18 44.28 36.10
N LEU A 38 33.87 44.27 37.40
CA LEU A 38 32.87 43.36 37.96
C LEU A 38 31.46 43.64 37.42
N ASP A 39 31.12 44.91 37.25
CA ASP A 39 29.83 45.32 36.68
C ASP A 39 29.71 44.94 35.21
N THR A 40 30.75 45.21 34.40
CA THR A 40 30.81 44.77 33.00
C THR A 40 30.73 43.25 32.89
N ALA A 41 31.51 42.50 33.68
CA ALA A 41 31.48 41.04 33.67
C ALA A 41 30.09 40.50 34.07
N ARG A 42 29.42 41.13 35.03
CA ARG A 42 28.04 40.78 35.40
C ARG A 42 27.07 41.06 34.26
N SER A 43 27.14 42.25 33.65
CA SER A 43 26.29 42.62 32.51
C SER A 43 26.49 41.67 31.33
N GLU A 44 27.74 41.34 30.98
CA GLU A 44 28.06 40.38 29.93
C GLU A 44 27.53 38.99 30.26
N SER A 45 27.72 38.51 31.49
CA SER A 45 27.19 37.20 31.91
C SER A 45 25.66 37.14 31.83
N GLN A 46 24.98 38.24 32.18
CA GLN A 46 23.52 38.33 32.09
C GLN A 46 23.05 38.37 30.64
N SER A 47 23.75 39.11 29.78
CA SER A 47 23.46 39.13 28.33
C SER A 47 23.64 37.74 27.74
N LEU A 48 24.76 37.07 28.02
CA LEU A 48 25.05 35.72 27.53
C LEU A 48 23.98 34.71 27.98
N LEU A 49 23.55 34.78 29.24
CA LEU A 49 22.46 33.92 29.74
C LEU A 49 21.12 34.24 29.07
N ALA A 50 20.83 35.52 28.80
CA ALA A 50 19.61 35.93 28.10
C ALA A 50 19.61 35.43 26.65
N ASP A 51 20.73 35.55 25.96
CA ASP A 51 20.89 35.11 24.58
C ASP A 51 20.83 33.59 24.47
N ALA A 52 21.51 32.86 25.35
CA ALA A 52 21.42 31.41 25.43
C ALA A 52 19.98 30.92 25.69
N ARG A 53 19.20 31.63 26.52
CA ARG A 53 17.78 31.31 26.75
C ARG A 53 16.93 31.55 25.51
N ARG A 54 17.13 32.68 24.81
CA ARG A 54 16.41 32.99 23.57
C ARG A 54 16.73 31.98 22.47
N GLU A 55 17.99 31.60 22.34
CA GLU A 55 18.42 30.60 21.37
C GLU A 55 17.83 29.23 21.69
N ALA A 56 17.86 28.80 22.95
CA ALA A 56 17.22 27.56 23.39
C ALA A 56 15.71 27.55 23.13
N GLU A 57 15.03 28.67 23.38
CA GLU A 57 13.60 28.82 23.08
C GLU A 57 13.33 28.78 21.57
N THR A 58 14.18 29.42 20.78
CA THR A 58 14.09 29.42 19.31
C THR A 58 14.27 28.00 18.76
N ILE A 59 15.29 27.27 19.21
CA ILE A 59 15.54 25.87 18.83
C ILE A 59 14.36 24.99 19.25
N ARG A 60 13.85 25.15 20.47
CA ARG A 60 12.70 24.37 20.94
C ARG A 60 11.48 24.62 20.05
N ASN A 61 11.19 25.88 19.75
CA ASN A 61 10.03 26.25 18.93
C ASN A 61 10.21 25.77 17.49
N SER A 62 11.39 25.92 16.91
CA SER A 62 11.67 25.45 15.54
C SER A 62 11.56 23.93 15.44
N SER A 63 12.14 23.17 16.38
CA SER A 63 12.02 21.70 16.40
C SER A 63 10.57 21.23 16.53
N VAL A 64 9.75 21.91 17.33
CA VAL A 64 8.33 21.59 17.45
C VAL A 64 7.58 21.86 16.14
N VAL A 65 7.90 22.97 15.47
CA VAL A 65 7.29 23.32 14.17
C VAL A 65 7.72 22.34 13.09
N GLU A 66 9.01 22.02 13.01
CA GLU A 66 9.57 21.06 12.05
C GLU A 66 8.97 19.67 12.25
N GLY A 67 8.88 19.19 13.49
CA GLY A 67 8.22 17.92 13.80
C GLY A 67 6.75 17.89 13.41
N LYS A 68 6.02 19.01 13.55
CA LYS A 68 4.64 19.12 13.06
C LYS A 68 4.55 19.11 11.54
N MET A 69 5.46 19.80 10.85
CA MET A 69 5.50 19.81 9.38
C MET A 69 5.79 18.40 8.84
N GLU A 70 6.74 17.68 9.43
CA GLU A 70 7.06 16.32 9.03
C GLU A 70 5.89 15.36 9.30
N ALA A 71 5.22 15.50 10.44
CA ALA A 71 4.02 14.71 10.73
C ALA A 71 2.89 14.98 9.73
N LEU A 72 2.69 16.23 9.32
CA LEU A 72 1.71 16.59 8.28
C LEU A 72 2.09 16.02 6.92
N ARG A 73 3.37 16.14 6.54
CA ARG A 73 3.89 15.59 5.28
C ARG A 73 3.71 14.08 5.23
N LEU A 74 4.09 13.36 6.28
CA LEU A 74 3.93 11.91 6.37
C LEU A 74 2.44 11.53 6.27
N ARG A 75 1.56 12.31 6.89
CA ARG A 75 0.12 12.10 6.79
C ARG A 75 -0.40 12.29 5.37
N GLU A 76 0.00 13.33 4.67
CA GLU A 76 -0.37 13.57 3.27
C GLU A 76 0.12 12.45 2.34
N GLU A 77 1.36 11.98 2.55
CA GLU A 77 1.94 10.85 1.81
C GLU A 77 1.14 9.56 2.06
N LEU A 78 0.78 9.27 3.32
CA LEU A 78 -0.06 8.12 3.68
C LEU A 78 -1.47 8.21 3.10
N GLU A 79 -2.12 9.37 3.19
CA GLU A 79 -3.45 9.59 2.59
C GLU A 79 -3.39 9.40 1.06
N GLY A 80 -2.30 9.85 0.43
CA GLY A 80 -2.02 9.62 -0.99
C GLY A 80 -1.84 8.14 -1.34
N GLU A 81 -1.04 7.39 -0.56
CA GLU A 81 -0.85 5.95 -0.79
C GLU A 81 -2.15 5.16 -0.56
N LEU A 82 -2.90 5.47 0.51
CA LEU A 82 -4.18 4.85 0.81
C LEU A 82 -5.19 5.07 -0.33
N LYS A 83 -5.25 6.28 -0.88
CA LYS A 83 -6.09 6.57 -2.04
C LYS A 83 -5.68 5.74 -3.25
N ARG A 84 -4.38 5.68 -3.58
CA ARG A 84 -3.87 4.87 -4.70
C ARG A 84 -4.18 3.38 -4.53
N ARG A 85 -3.97 2.85 -3.33
CA ARG A 85 -4.30 1.45 -2.96
C ARG A 85 -5.79 1.19 -3.13
N ARG A 86 -6.65 2.10 -2.66
CA ARG A 86 -8.10 1.99 -2.82
C ARG A 86 -8.51 2.00 -4.28
N ASP A 87 -7.98 2.92 -5.08
CA ASP A 87 -8.27 3.01 -6.51
C ASP A 87 -7.76 1.77 -7.28
N GLU A 88 -6.67 1.15 -6.84
CA GLU A 88 -6.18 -0.12 -7.39
C GLU A 88 -7.11 -1.29 -7.04
N VAL A 89 -7.53 -1.41 -5.78
CA VAL A 89 -8.50 -2.44 -5.32
C VAL A 89 -9.84 -2.29 -6.05
N ASP A 90 -10.37 -1.08 -6.18
CA ASP A 90 -11.63 -0.85 -6.88
C ASP A 90 -11.52 -1.21 -8.38
N ARG A 91 -10.36 -0.96 -9.00
CA ARG A 91 -10.11 -1.36 -10.40
C ARG A 91 -10.02 -2.87 -10.56
N THR A 92 -9.33 -3.58 -9.67
CA THR A 92 -9.22 -5.04 -9.75
C THR A 92 -10.55 -5.71 -9.44
N ALA A 93 -11.31 -5.19 -8.47
CA ALA A 93 -12.65 -5.65 -8.14
C ALA A 93 -13.60 -5.52 -9.34
N ARG A 94 -13.63 -4.38 -10.03
CA ARG A 94 -14.46 -4.19 -11.23
C ARG A 94 -14.10 -5.16 -12.36
N ARG A 95 -12.81 -5.41 -12.60
CA ARG A 95 -12.37 -6.39 -13.60
C ARG A 95 -12.78 -7.81 -13.22
N ALA A 96 -12.69 -8.17 -11.94
CA ALA A 96 -13.12 -9.46 -11.45
C ALA A 96 -14.63 -9.65 -11.63
N GLU A 97 -15.44 -8.64 -11.28
CA GLU A 97 -16.88 -8.66 -11.45
C GLU A 97 -17.29 -8.79 -12.93
N GLU A 98 -16.62 -8.08 -13.84
CA GLU A 98 -16.86 -8.21 -15.28
C GLU A 98 -16.51 -9.63 -15.79
N SER A 99 -15.40 -10.19 -15.33
CA SER A 99 -15.00 -11.57 -15.65
C SER A 99 -16.02 -12.57 -15.14
N GLU A 100 -16.50 -12.42 -13.90
CA GLU A 100 -17.52 -13.27 -13.29
C GLU A 100 -18.84 -13.21 -14.09
N ARG A 101 -19.30 -12.01 -14.45
CA ARG A 101 -20.50 -11.85 -15.31
C ARG A 101 -20.32 -12.52 -16.67
N ASN A 102 -19.13 -12.44 -17.26
CA ASN A 102 -18.84 -13.10 -18.54
C ASN A 102 -18.81 -14.63 -18.41
N LEU A 103 -18.23 -15.15 -17.33
CA LEU A 103 -18.23 -16.58 -17.03
C LEU A 103 -19.65 -17.09 -16.78
N GLN A 104 -20.48 -16.36 -16.02
CA GLN A 104 -21.88 -16.69 -15.78
C GLN A 104 -22.67 -16.80 -17.09
N ARG A 105 -22.52 -15.81 -17.99
CA ARG A 105 -23.15 -15.85 -19.32
C ARG A 105 -22.70 -17.05 -20.15
N ARG A 106 -21.41 -17.40 -20.10
CA ARG A 106 -20.88 -18.58 -20.80
C ARG A 106 -21.44 -19.88 -20.21
N SER A 107 -21.54 -19.96 -18.88
CA SER A 107 -22.15 -21.10 -18.19
C SER A 107 -23.60 -21.30 -18.61
N GLU A 108 -24.40 -20.23 -18.60
CA GLU A 108 -25.79 -20.30 -19.04
C GLU A 108 -25.94 -20.71 -20.52
N GLN A 109 -25.01 -20.30 -21.39
CA GLN A 109 -24.99 -20.75 -22.79
C GLN A 109 -24.62 -22.22 -22.92
N LEU A 110 -23.67 -22.70 -22.12
CA LEU A 110 -23.27 -24.10 -22.09
C LEU A 110 -24.42 -24.99 -21.59
N ASP A 111 -25.08 -24.60 -20.50
CA ASP A 111 -26.23 -25.34 -19.94
C ASP A 111 -27.37 -25.45 -20.95
N ARG A 112 -27.64 -24.39 -21.73
CA ARG A 112 -28.64 -24.44 -22.81
C ARG A 112 -28.24 -25.42 -23.90
N ARG A 113 -26.98 -25.36 -24.35
CA ARG A 113 -26.47 -26.29 -25.38
C ARG A 113 -26.49 -27.73 -24.89
N GLU A 114 -26.17 -27.98 -23.63
CA GLU A 114 -26.21 -29.32 -23.05
C GLU A 114 -27.64 -29.86 -23.02
N LYS A 115 -28.62 -29.04 -22.63
CA LYS A 115 -30.05 -29.41 -22.69
C LYS A 115 -30.51 -29.70 -24.11
N ASP A 116 -30.14 -28.85 -25.07
CA ASP A 116 -30.49 -29.03 -26.48
C ASP A 116 -29.86 -30.31 -27.07
N LEU A 117 -28.60 -30.58 -26.73
CA LEU A 117 -27.91 -31.81 -27.14
C LEU A 117 -28.56 -33.04 -26.52
N SER A 118 -28.84 -33.02 -25.21
CA SER A 118 -29.52 -34.13 -24.53
C SER A 118 -30.91 -34.41 -25.12
N ALA A 119 -31.66 -33.36 -25.49
CA ALA A 119 -32.95 -33.52 -26.16
C ALA A 119 -32.80 -34.17 -27.54
N LYS A 120 -31.80 -33.77 -28.32
CA LYS A 120 -31.49 -34.39 -29.62
C LYS A 120 -31.04 -35.84 -29.48
N GLU A 121 -30.20 -36.15 -28.51
CA GLU A 121 -29.76 -37.52 -28.23
C GLU A 121 -30.93 -38.45 -27.90
N ARG A 122 -31.88 -37.97 -27.08
CA ARG A 122 -33.12 -38.72 -26.78
C ARG A 122 -33.96 -38.94 -28.04
N ALA A 123 -34.17 -37.90 -28.85
CA ALA A 123 -34.94 -38.02 -30.08
C ALA A 123 -34.30 -39.01 -31.07
N LEU A 124 -32.97 -38.98 -31.22
CA LEU A 124 -32.24 -39.93 -32.05
C LEU A 124 -32.33 -41.36 -31.52
N ALA A 125 -32.27 -41.55 -30.19
CA ALA A 125 -32.43 -42.87 -29.59
C ALA A 125 -33.84 -43.44 -29.82
N GLU A 126 -34.88 -42.61 -29.74
CA GLU A 126 -36.25 -43.00 -30.07
C GLU A 126 -36.41 -43.37 -31.55
N GLU A 127 -35.80 -42.60 -32.45
CA GLU A 127 -35.81 -42.88 -33.89
C GLU A 127 -35.07 -44.17 -34.24
N ASP A 128 -33.89 -44.41 -33.65
CA ASP A 128 -33.13 -45.65 -33.84
C ASP A 128 -33.93 -46.87 -33.34
N GLY A 129 -34.63 -46.74 -32.21
CA GLY A 129 -35.55 -47.77 -31.71
C GLY A 129 -36.66 -48.09 -32.71
N ARG A 130 -37.33 -47.06 -33.26
CA ARG A 130 -38.37 -47.22 -34.27
C ARG A 130 -37.85 -47.83 -35.57
N LEU A 131 -36.65 -47.45 -36.01
CA LEU A 131 -36.02 -48.01 -37.20
C LEU A 131 -35.70 -49.50 -37.01
N LYS A 132 -35.23 -49.90 -35.83
CA LYS A 132 -35.02 -51.32 -35.48
C LYS A 132 -36.33 -52.10 -35.53
N GLU A 133 -37.39 -51.63 -34.89
CA GLU A 133 -38.70 -52.28 -34.91
C GLU A 133 -39.22 -52.49 -36.35
N ARG A 134 -39.14 -51.46 -37.20
CA ARG A 134 -39.54 -51.57 -38.61
C ARG A 134 -38.64 -52.53 -39.39
N SER A 135 -37.34 -52.53 -39.13
CA SER A 135 -36.40 -53.45 -39.79
C SER A 135 -36.72 -54.90 -39.44
N ASP A 136 -37.03 -55.17 -38.17
CA ASP A 136 -37.43 -56.49 -37.69
C ASP A 136 -38.78 -56.94 -38.28
N GLU A 137 -39.76 -56.03 -38.38
CA GLU A 137 -41.06 -56.27 -39.01
C GLU A 137 -40.91 -56.59 -40.51
N ILE A 138 -40.14 -55.79 -41.25
CA ILE A 138 -39.83 -56.06 -42.66
C ILE A 138 -39.13 -57.42 -42.80
N GLY A 139 -38.16 -57.71 -41.94
CA GLY A 139 -37.47 -58.99 -41.91
C GLY A 139 -38.43 -60.17 -41.68
N ALA A 140 -39.42 -60.02 -40.79
CA ALA A 140 -40.45 -61.01 -40.55
C ALA A 140 -41.38 -61.20 -41.75
N LEU A 141 -41.86 -60.11 -42.36
CA LEU A 141 -42.70 -60.13 -43.56
C LEU A 141 -41.98 -60.79 -44.75
N VAL A 142 -40.70 -60.48 -44.96
CA VAL A 142 -39.88 -61.10 -46.01
C VAL A 142 -39.75 -62.60 -45.79
N ARG A 143 -39.55 -63.05 -44.54
CA ARG A 143 -39.53 -64.48 -44.20
C ARG A 143 -40.88 -65.13 -44.51
N GLU A 144 -41.99 -64.51 -44.10
CA GLU A 144 -43.34 -65.01 -44.37
C GLU A 144 -43.62 -65.12 -45.87
N GLN A 145 -43.29 -64.09 -46.64
CA GLN A 145 -43.46 -64.09 -48.10
C GLN A 145 -42.64 -65.19 -48.77
N ARG A 146 -41.38 -65.40 -48.35
CA ARG A 146 -40.56 -66.52 -48.84
C ARG A 146 -41.23 -67.86 -48.57
N THR A 147 -41.68 -68.12 -47.35
CA THR A 147 -42.35 -69.38 -46.99
C THR A 147 -43.67 -69.58 -47.74
N ARG A 148 -44.41 -68.50 -48.07
CA ARG A 148 -45.58 -68.60 -48.95
C ARG A 148 -45.20 -68.93 -50.39
N LEU A 149 -44.18 -68.27 -50.94
CA LEU A 149 -43.70 -68.55 -52.30
C LEU A 149 -43.20 -69.98 -52.46
N GLU A 150 -42.42 -70.50 -51.51
CA GLU A 150 -41.98 -71.90 -51.49
C GLU A 150 -43.17 -72.87 -51.45
N ARG A 151 -44.20 -72.56 -50.64
CA ARG A 151 -45.44 -73.36 -50.60
C ARG A 151 -46.21 -73.35 -51.92
N VAL A 152 -46.34 -72.20 -52.57
CA VAL A 152 -47.07 -72.08 -53.85
C VAL A 152 -46.29 -72.71 -54.99
N ALA A 153 -44.96 -72.58 -55.01
CA ALA A 153 -44.09 -73.15 -56.02
C ALA A 153 -43.88 -74.68 -55.86
N GLY A 154 -44.20 -75.25 -54.69
CA GLY A 154 -44.03 -76.68 -54.41
C GLY A 154 -42.57 -77.14 -54.31
N LEU A 155 -41.62 -76.21 -54.29
CA LEU A 155 -40.17 -76.43 -54.29
C LEU A 155 -39.53 -75.49 -53.27
N THR A 156 -38.56 -75.98 -52.50
CA THR A 156 -37.81 -75.13 -51.55
C THR A 156 -36.81 -74.25 -52.31
N ALA A 157 -36.34 -73.17 -51.68
CA ALA A 157 -35.31 -72.32 -52.29
C ALA A 157 -34.02 -73.09 -52.68
N GLU A 158 -33.64 -74.12 -51.92
CA GLU A 158 -32.52 -75.01 -52.29
C GLU A 158 -32.84 -75.90 -53.49
N ASP A 159 -34.07 -76.42 -53.57
CA ASP A 159 -34.51 -77.26 -54.69
C ASP A 159 -34.53 -76.47 -55.99
N ALA A 160 -35.07 -75.25 -55.97
CA ALA A 160 -35.05 -74.33 -57.13
C ALA A 160 -33.62 -73.96 -57.56
N ARG A 161 -32.68 -73.82 -56.60
CA ARG A 161 -31.27 -73.57 -56.89
C ARG A 161 -30.59 -74.78 -57.53
N ARG A 162 -30.89 -76.00 -57.07
CA ARG A 162 -30.39 -77.24 -57.69
C ARG A 162 -30.88 -77.40 -59.12
N GLU A 163 -32.14 -77.05 -59.38
CA GLU A 163 -32.74 -77.16 -60.71
C GLU A 163 -32.16 -76.13 -61.71
N LEU A 164 -31.82 -74.92 -61.25
CA LEU A 164 -31.09 -73.92 -62.04
C LEU A 164 -29.63 -74.31 -62.35
N LEU A 165 -28.97 -75.03 -61.45
CA LEU A 165 -27.57 -75.48 -61.62
C LEU A 165 -27.45 -76.79 -62.42
N GLN A 166 -28.55 -77.53 -62.61
CA GLN A 166 -28.62 -78.72 -63.45
C GLN A 166 -29.00 -78.42 -64.91
N ARG A 167 -29.24 -77.15 -65.25
CA ARG A 167 -29.30 -76.64 -66.63
C ARG A 167 -27.97 -76.05 -67.03
#